data_AF-A0A4U9D0X9-F1
#
_entry.id   AF-A0A4U9D0X9-F1
#
_cell.length_a   1.000
_cell.length_b   1.000
_cell.length_c   1.000
_cell.angle_alpha   90.00
_cell.angle_beta   90.00
_cell.angle_gamma   90.00
#
_symmetry.space_group_name_H-M   'P 1'
#
loop_
_entity.id
_entity.type
_entity.pdbx_description
1 polymer ?
#
loop_
_entity_poly.entity_id
_entity_poly.type
_entity_poly.pdbx_seq_one_letter_code
_entity_poly.pdbx_strand_id
1 'polypeptide(L)'
;MQWLASGVLEWVRQLLWTPETPWHTLIEEARLIPAGAEGVKMRCDLLACRDAGWQGVTLNTTRGHFYRAALGGPNRPAAEPPAQPGENRRL
;
A
#
# COMPACT_ATOMS: atom_id res chain seq x y z
N MET A 1 -13.96 10.99 4.39
CA MET A 1 -13.36 10.94 3.04
C MET A 1 -13.17 9.47 2.61
N GLN A 2 -14.24 8.73 2.33
CA GLN A 2 -14.17 7.26 2.08
C GLN A 2 -14.46 6.88 0.61
N TRP A 3 -14.90 7.84 -0.22
CA TRP A 3 -15.32 7.61 -1.60
C TRP A 3 -14.19 7.66 -2.64
N LEU A 4 -13.07 8.33 -2.35
CA LEU A 4 -11.88 8.36 -3.23
C LEU A 4 -11.08 7.05 -3.18
N ALA A 5 -11.21 6.26 -2.11
CA ALA A 5 -10.59 4.95 -1.99
C ALA A 5 -11.18 3.93 -2.99
N SER A 6 -12.46 4.07 -3.36
CA SER A 6 -13.11 3.19 -4.33
C SER A 6 -12.54 3.39 -5.74
N GLY A 7 -12.48 4.63 -6.23
CA GLY A 7 -12.03 4.90 -7.60
C GLY A 7 -10.59 4.47 -7.89
N VAL A 8 -9.67 4.69 -6.95
CA VAL A 8 -8.26 4.28 -7.13
C VAL A 8 -8.13 2.76 -7.09
N LEU A 9 -8.76 2.06 -6.13
CA LEU A 9 -8.68 0.60 -6.05
C LEU A 9 -9.39 -0.07 -7.23
N GLU A 10 -10.50 0.48 -7.71
CA GLU A 10 -11.19 0.03 -8.92
C GLU A 10 -10.35 0.23 -10.18
N TRP A 11 -9.70 1.39 -10.30
CA TRP A 11 -8.77 1.64 -11.40
C TRP A 11 -7.58 0.68 -11.37
N VAL A 12 -6.95 0.48 -10.21
CA VAL A 12 -5.84 -0.49 -10.03
C VAL A 12 -6.30 -1.91 -10.36
N ARG A 13 -7.53 -2.29 -9.96
CA ARG A 13 -8.11 -3.58 -10.33
C ARG A 13 -8.18 -3.73 -11.85
N GLN A 14 -8.72 -2.75 -12.56
CA GLN A 14 -8.84 -2.80 -14.02
C GLN A 14 -7.48 -2.73 -14.74
N LEU A 15 -6.48 -2.09 -14.14
CA LEU A 15 -5.15 -1.97 -14.72
C LEU A 15 -4.35 -3.28 -14.66
N LEU A 16 -4.49 -4.04 -13.56
CA LEU A 16 -3.63 -5.19 -13.26
C LEU A 16 -4.36 -6.54 -13.30
N TRP A 17 -5.70 -6.54 -13.26
CA TRP A 17 -6.54 -7.74 -13.32
C TRP A 17 -7.68 -7.58 -14.33
N THR A 18 -8.28 -8.71 -14.68
CA THR A 18 -9.50 -8.72 -15.50
C THR A 18 -10.71 -8.31 -14.65
N PRO A 19 -11.73 -7.68 -15.25
CA PRO A 19 -12.96 -7.28 -14.54
C PRO A 19 -13.70 -8.46 -13.91
N GLU A 20 -13.49 -9.67 -14.44
CA GLU A 20 -14.05 -10.93 -13.95
C GLU A 20 -13.38 -11.44 -12.66
N THR A 21 -12.18 -10.95 -12.33
CA THR A 21 -11.45 -11.41 -11.15
C THR A 21 -12.14 -10.92 -9.87
N PRO A 22 -12.63 -11.81 -8.98
CA PRO A 22 -13.36 -11.40 -7.79
C PRO A 22 -12.45 -10.68 -6.79
N TRP A 23 -12.99 -9.63 -6.13
CA TRP A 23 -12.27 -8.80 -5.15
C TRP A 23 -11.53 -9.59 -4.07
N HIS A 24 -12.12 -10.69 -3.60
CA HIS A 24 -11.51 -11.56 -2.61
C HIS A 24 -10.16 -12.11 -3.07
N THR A 25 -10.01 -12.46 -4.36
CA THR A 25 -8.75 -12.98 -4.91
C THR A 25 -7.64 -11.93 -4.84
N LEU A 26 -7.95 -10.67 -5.19
CA LEU A 26 -6.99 -9.57 -5.10
C LEU A 26 -6.53 -9.33 -3.66
N ILE A 27 -7.47 -9.38 -2.72
CA ILE A 27 -7.20 -9.16 -1.30
C ILE A 27 -6.32 -10.29 -0.75
N GLU A 28 -6.60 -11.54 -1.10
CA GLU A 28 -5.80 -12.68 -0.69
C GLU A 28 -4.40 -12.64 -1.31
N GLU A 29 -4.26 -12.30 -2.60
CA GLU A 29 -2.96 -12.11 -3.26
C GLU A 29 -2.12 -11.03 -2.55
N ALA A 30 -2.74 -9.90 -2.15
CA ALA A 30 -2.04 -8.85 -1.43
C ALA A 30 -1.76 -9.21 0.04
N ARG A 31 -2.55 -10.09 0.66
CA ARG A 31 -2.32 -10.56 2.05
C ARG A 31 -1.10 -11.46 2.17
N LEU A 32 -0.75 -12.20 1.12
CA LEU A 32 0.49 -12.97 1.05
C LEU A 32 1.74 -12.09 1.06
N ILE A 33 1.61 -10.81 0.71
CA ILE A 33 2.71 -9.85 0.70
C ILE A 33 2.94 -9.28 2.11
N PRO A 34 4.18 -9.31 2.63
CA PRO A 34 4.50 -8.80 3.95
C PRO A 34 4.15 -7.31 4.11
N ALA A 35 4.01 -6.89 5.38
CA ALA A 35 3.79 -5.48 5.70
C ALA A 35 4.92 -4.62 5.12
N GLY A 36 4.56 -3.51 4.47
CA GLY A 36 5.50 -2.66 3.76
C GLY A 36 5.71 -3.00 2.28
N ALA A 37 5.00 -4.01 1.74
CA ALA A 37 4.99 -4.36 0.32
C ALA A 37 6.39 -4.45 -0.32
N GLU A 38 7.35 -4.99 0.43
CA GLU A 38 8.77 -5.09 0.03
C GLU A 38 9.39 -3.76 -0.42
N GLY A 39 8.98 -2.64 0.19
CA GLY A 39 9.47 -1.30 -0.12
C GLY A 39 8.67 -0.57 -1.19
N VAL A 40 7.68 -1.23 -1.81
CA VAL A 40 6.78 -0.59 -2.77
C VAL A 40 5.81 0.33 -2.04
N LYS A 41 5.82 1.62 -2.39
CA LYS A 41 4.92 2.62 -1.83
C LYS A 41 4.04 3.20 -2.92
N MET A 42 2.76 3.37 -2.64
CA MET A 42 1.84 4.05 -3.55
C MET A 42 1.58 5.48 -3.07
N ARG A 43 1.79 6.45 -3.97
CA ARG A 43 1.32 7.82 -3.80
C ARG A 43 -0.04 7.94 -4.48
N CYS A 44 -1.10 8.07 -3.68
CA CYS A 44 -2.49 8.03 -4.14
C CYS A 44 -3.00 9.34 -4.77
N ASP A 45 -2.15 10.36 -4.93
CA ASP A 45 -2.53 11.68 -5.45
C ASP A 45 -2.64 11.71 -6.99
N LEU A 46 -3.31 10.70 -7.56
CA LEU A 46 -3.35 10.44 -9.02
C LEU A 46 -4.08 11.52 -9.83
N LEU A 47 -4.93 12.32 -9.19
CA LEU A 47 -5.73 13.34 -9.87
C LEU A 47 -5.00 14.67 -10.04
N ALA A 48 -4.05 15.01 -9.16
CA ALA A 48 -3.43 16.32 -9.11
C ALA A 48 -1.89 16.29 -9.19
N CYS A 49 -1.26 15.15 -8.91
CA CYS A 49 0.20 15.01 -8.90
C CYS A 49 0.68 14.08 -10.02
N ARG A 50 1.58 14.60 -10.88
CA ARG A 50 2.23 13.78 -11.93
C ARG A 50 3.21 12.75 -11.37
N ASP A 51 3.70 12.97 -10.16
CA ASP A 51 4.56 12.04 -9.45
C ASP A 51 3.77 11.01 -8.62
N ALA A 52 2.45 10.92 -8.83
CA ALA A 52 1.62 9.88 -8.25
C ALA A 52 1.83 8.53 -8.95
N GLY A 53 1.63 7.45 -8.21
CA GLY A 53 1.94 6.09 -8.66
C GLY A 53 2.81 5.33 -7.67
N TRP A 54 3.49 4.29 -8.16
CA TRP A 54 4.30 3.41 -7.33
C TRP A 54 5.78 3.78 -7.36
N GLN A 55 6.40 3.75 -6.19
CA GLN A 55 7.83 3.99 -5.98
C GLN A 55 8.46 2.76 -5.33
N GLY A 56 9.71 2.45 -5.68
CA GLY A 56 10.42 1.27 -5.16
C GLY A 56 10.10 -0.04 -5.88
N VAL A 57 9.58 0.04 -7.12
CA VAL A 57 9.25 -1.13 -7.94
C VAL A 57 10.54 -1.77 -8.46
N THR A 58 10.64 -3.10 -8.32
CA THR A 58 11.75 -3.90 -8.83
C THR A 58 11.21 -4.99 -9.76
N LEU A 59 12.10 -5.72 -10.45
CA LEU A 59 11.70 -6.86 -11.28
C LEU A 59 11.05 -8.01 -10.49
N ASN A 60 11.23 -8.04 -9.16
CA ASN A 60 10.59 -9.02 -8.28
C ASN A 60 9.17 -8.59 -7.87
N THR A 61 8.79 -7.36 -8.16
CA THR A 61 7.49 -6.80 -7.75
C THR A 61 6.36 -7.42 -8.57
N THR A 62 5.44 -8.11 -7.88
CA THR A 62 4.24 -8.70 -8.49
C THR A 62 3.03 -7.76 -8.39
N ARG A 63 1.97 -8.05 -9.15
CA ARG A 63 0.69 -7.33 -9.06
C ARG A 63 0.13 -7.21 -7.64
N GLY A 64 0.32 -8.24 -6.81
CA GLY A 64 -0.08 -8.24 -5.40
C GLY A 64 0.63 -7.15 -4.57
N HIS A 65 1.87 -6.81 -4.91
CA HIS A 65 2.61 -5.71 -4.26
C HIS A 65 1.99 -4.36 -4.57
N PHE A 66 1.57 -4.13 -5.82
CA PHE A 66 0.91 -2.89 -6.20
C PHE A 66 -0.41 -2.69 -5.47
N TYR A 67 -1.20 -3.77 -5.33
CA TYR A 67 -2.46 -3.72 -4.60
C TYR A 67 -2.25 -3.62 -3.08
N ARG A 68 -1.25 -4.30 -2.52
CA ARG A 68 -0.86 -4.17 -1.11
C ARG A 68 -0.43 -2.74 -0.77
N ALA A 69 0.36 -2.12 -1.64
CA ALA A 69 0.79 -0.73 -1.51
C ALA A 69 -0.38 0.25 -1.67
N ALA A 70 -1.39 -0.08 -2.48
CA ALA A 70 -2.62 0.71 -2.63
C ALA A 70 -3.53 0.63 -1.40
N LEU A 71 -3.64 -0.55 -0.78
CA LEU A 71 -4.40 -0.77 0.46
C LEU A 71 -3.73 -0.12 1.67
N GLY A 72 -2.39 -0.09 1.68
CA GLY A 72 -1.59 0.65 2.66
C GLY A 72 -1.55 2.13 2.32
N GLY A 73 -2.65 2.84 2.58
CA GLY A 73 -2.77 4.28 2.34
C GLY A 73 -1.60 5.10 2.95
N PRO A 74 -1.38 6.33 2.44
CA PRO A 74 -0.22 7.14 2.78
C PRO A 74 -0.16 7.39 4.30
N ASN A 75 1.02 7.16 4.88
CA ASN A 75 1.37 7.52 6.25
C ASN A 75 0.81 6.63 7.37
N ARG A 76 1.17 5.35 7.37
CA ARG A 76 1.52 4.72 8.65
C ARG A 76 3.04 4.74 8.75
N PRO A 77 3.67 5.53 9.65
CA PRO A 77 5.07 5.29 9.97
C PRO A 77 5.18 3.81 10.33
N ALA A 78 6.18 3.11 9.77
CA ALA A 78 6.54 1.77 10.20
C ALA A 78 6.47 1.78 11.73
N ALA A 79 5.70 0.84 12.31
CA ALA A 79 5.43 0.79 13.73
C ALA A 79 6.67 1.21 14.51
N GLU A 80 6.58 2.33 15.23
CA GLU A 80 7.62 2.72 16.17
C GLU A 80 7.89 1.50 17.07
N PRO A 81 9.15 1.08 17.23
CA PRO A 81 9.45 -0.01 18.16
C PRO A 81 8.88 0.37 19.52
N PRO A 82 8.26 -0.56 20.26
CA PRO A 82 7.65 -0.24 21.55
C PRO A 82 8.68 0.48 22.40
N ALA A 83 8.34 1.69 22.85
CA ALA A 83 9.20 2.52 23.68
C ALA A 83 9.75 1.65 24.82
N GLN A 84 11.07 1.51 24.86
CA GLN A 84 11.75 0.73 25.88
C GLN A 84 11.41 1.36 27.25
N PRO A 85 10.75 0.64 28.17
CA PRO A 85 10.43 1.18 29.48
C PRO A 85 11.73 1.22 30.28
N GLY A 86 12.46 2.35 30.25
CA GLY A 86 13.76 2.37 30.91
C GLY A 86 14.58 3.66 30.96
N GLU A 87 14.21 4.77 30.32
CA GLU A 87 15.03 6.00 30.48
C GLU A 87 14.54 6.84 31.67
N ASN A 88 15.08 6.46 32.82
CA ASN A 88 14.88 7.04 34.13
C ASN A 88 15.73 8.33 34.29
N ARG A 89 15.06 9.46 34.54
CA ARG A 89 15.43 10.51 35.53
C ARG A 89 16.90 10.97 35.57
N ARG A 90 17.19 12.20 35.13
CA ARG A 90 18.12 13.23 35.68
C ARG A 90 17.94 14.50 34.83
N LEU A 91 17.75 15.73 35.30
CA LEU A 91 17.72 16.43 36.59
C LEU A 91 16.70 17.56 36.47
#